data_AF-A0A3C2DX27-F1
#
_entry.id   AF-A0A3C2DX27-F1
#
_cell.length_a   1.000
_cell.length_b   1.000
_cell.length_c   1.000
_cell.angle_alpha   90.00
_cell.angle_beta   90.00
_cell.angle_gamma   90.00
#
_symmetry.space_group_name_H-M   'P 1'
#
loop_
_entity.id
_entity.type
_entity.pdbx_description
1 polymer ?
#
loop_
_entity_poly.entity_id
_entity_poly.type
_entity_poly.pdbx_seq_one_letter_code
_entity_poly.pdbx_strand_id
1 'polypeptide(L)' 'MKKDKKDIKKVVLAYSGGLDTSIIIPWLKENYNNCEVIAVSGDVGQGTELDGLEEKALKTGA' A
#
# COMPACT_ATOMS: atom_id res chain seq x y z
N MET A 1 24.02 -11.31 3.10
CA MET A 1 23.44 -12.10 1.98
C MET A 1 22.20 -11.36 1.50
N LYS A 2 22.11 -10.99 0.21
CA LYS A 2 20.85 -10.46 -0.35
C LYS A 2 19.89 -11.65 -0.45
N LYS A 3 18.76 -11.61 0.25
CA LYS A 3 17.67 -12.58 0.01
C LYS A 3 17.26 -12.45 -1.45
N ASP A 4 17.10 -13.57 -2.14
CA ASP A 4 16.43 -13.60 -3.45
C ASP A 4 15.03 -13.04 -3.24
N LYS A 5 14.80 -11.83 -3.77
CA LYS A 5 13.50 -11.17 -3.69
C LYS A 5 12.53 -11.97 -4.56
N LYS A 6 11.39 -12.36 -3.99
CA LYS A 6 10.32 -13.00 -4.76
C LYS A 6 9.88 -12.03 -5.86
N ASP A 7 9.76 -12.54 -7.08
CA ASP A 7 9.33 -11.74 -8.22
C ASP A 7 7.80 -11.60 -8.26
N ILE A 8 7.26 -10.83 -7.33
CA ILE A 8 5.84 -10.48 -7.29
C ILE A 8 5.65 -9.24 -8.15
N LYS A 9 4.78 -9.32 -9.17
CA LYS A 9 4.55 -8.20 -10.09
C LYS A 9 3.54 -7.18 -9.55
N LYS A 10 2.54 -7.64 -8.80
CA LYS A 10 1.39 -6.83 -8.35
C LYS A 10 0.90 -7.30 -6.97
N VAL A 11 0.57 -6.35 -6.11
CA VAL A 11 -0.02 -6.56 -4.79
C VAL A 11 -1.28 -5.72 -4.67
N VAL A 12 -2.35 -6.31 -4.13
CA VAL A 12 -3.55 -5.56 -3.70
C VAL A 12 -3.49 -5.45 -2.18
N LEU A 13 -3.41 -4.22 -1.68
CA LEU A 13 -3.24 -3.91 -0.26
C LEU A 13 -4.54 -3.37 0.31
N ALA A 14 -5.08 -4.03 1.33
CA ALA A 14 -6.11 -3.43 2.18
C ALA A 14 -5.48 -2.24 2.92
N TYR A 15 -5.91 -1.03 2.56
CA TYR A 15 -5.31 0.23 3.01
C TYR A 15 -6.30 0.95 3.93
N SER A 16 -5.89 1.25 5.16
CA SER A 16 -6.70 1.99 6.13
C SER A 16 -6.30 3.47 6.24
N GLY A 17 -5.22 3.88 5.57
CA GLY A 17 -4.64 5.21 5.76
C GLY A 17 -3.79 5.36 7.01
N GLY A 18 -3.71 4.34 7.86
CA GLY A 18 -2.84 4.35 9.04
C GLY A 18 -1.35 4.44 8.68
N LEU A 19 -0.52 4.71 9.69
CA LEU A 19 0.94 4.72 9.53
C LEU A 19 1.45 3.39 8.97
N ASP A 20 0.96 2.27 9.52
CA ASP A 20 1.41 0.93 9.17
C ASP A 20 1.11 0.60 7.70
N THR A 21 -0.13 0.81 7.25
CA THR A 21 -0.52 0.57 5.86
C THR A 21 0.09 1.58 4.90
N SER A 22 0.57 2.73 5.38
CA SER A 22 1.32 3.68 4.55
C SER A 22 2.77 3.22 4.39
N ILE A 23 3.48 2.91 5.47
CA ILE A 23 4.89 2.48 5.41
C ILE A 23 5.05 1.13 4.69
N ILE A 24 4.04 0.26 4.71
CA ILE A 24 4.13 -1.02 4.02
C ILE A 24 4.21 -0.87 2.49
N ILE A 25 3.68 0.21 1.89
CA ILE A 25 3.71 0.42 0.43
C ILE A 25 5.16 0.49 -0.10
N PRO A 26 6.03 1.43 0.34
CA PRO A 26 7.42 1.45 -0.11
C PRO A 26 8.16 0.19 0.29
N TRP A 27 7.85 -0.41 1.45
CA TRP A 27 8.45 -1.68 1.87
C TRP A 27 8.13 -2.82 0.89
N LEU A 28 6.90 -2.95 0.41
CA LEU A 28 6.50 -3.96 -0.59
C LEU A 28 7.30 -3.76 -1.87
N LYS A 29 7.41 -2.53 -2.36
CA LYS A 29 8.19 -2.20 -3.57
C LYS A 29 9.67 -2.54 -3.39
N GLU A 30 10.25 -2.20 -2.25
CA GLU A 30 11.63 -2.52 -1.91
C GLU A 30 11.87 -4.02 -1.80
N ASN A 31 10.91 -4.81 -1.30
CA ASN A 31 11.10 -6.23 -1.01
C ASN A 31 10.65 -7.16 -2.15
N TYR A 32 9.86 -6.65 -3.11
CA TYR A 32 9.31 -7.42 -4.21
C TYR A 32 9.60 -6.78 -5.58
N ASN A 33 10.88 -6.52 -5.88
CA ASN A 33 11.35 -6.05 -7.19
C ASN A 33 10.55 -4.89 -7.79
N ASN A 34 10.18 -3.90 -6.96
CA ASN A 34 9.38 -2.74 -7.35
C ASN A 34 8.01 -3.12 -7.93
N CYS A 35 7.30 -4.04 -7.27
CA CYS A 35 5.96 -4.45 -7.64
C CYS A 35 4.98 -3.26 -7.70
N GLU A 36 3.96 -3.37 -8.56
CA GLU A 36 2.80 -2.47 -8.53
C GLU A 36 1.99 -2.72 -7.24
N VAL A 37 1.57 -1.65 -6.55
CA VAL A 37 0.78 -1.78 -5.31
C VAL A 37 -0.54 -1.05 -5.48
N ILE A 38 -1.65 -1.79 -5.52
CA ILE A 38 -2.99 -1.20 -5.60
C ILE A 38 -3.54 -1.10 -4.18
N ALA A 39 -3.71 0.12 -3.68
CA ALA A 39 -4.39 0.35 -2.41
C ALA A 39 -5.91 0.22 -2.58
N VAL A 40 -6.54 -0.58 -1.72
CA VAL A 40 -7.99 -0.79 -1.70
C VAL A 40 -8.49 -0.43 -0.31
N SER A 41 -9.46 0.47 -0.27
CA SER A 41 -10.12 0.90 0.95
C SER A 41 -11.61 0.75 0.75
N GLY A 42 -12.31 0.20 1.74
CA GLY A 42 -13.75 0.01 1.71
C GLY A 42 -14.42 0.86 2.79
N ASP A 43 -15.52 1.51 2.42
CA ASP A 43 -16.43 2.12 3.38
C ASP A 43 -17.28 1.03 4.04
N VAL A 44 -17.16 0.91 5.35
CA VAL A 44 -17.94 0.02 6.21
C VAL A 44 -18.59 0.78 7.37
N GLY A 45 -18.76 2.11 7.23
CA GLY A 45 -19.37 2.97 8.24
C GLY A 45 -18.37 3.73 9.13
N GLN A 46 -17.13 3.95 8.66
CA GLN A 46 -16.11 4.70 9.42
C GLN A 46 -16.31 6.23 9.37
N GLY A 47 -17.24 6.73 8.55
CA GLY A 47 -17.49 8.17 8.40
C GLY A 47 -16.42 8.86 7.56
N THR A 48 -15.90 9.99 8.03
CA THR A 48 -14.98 10.86 7.27
C THR A 48 -13.53 10.35 7.22
N GLU A 49 -13.24 9.16 7.74
CA GLU A 49 -11.88 8.59 7.74
C GLU A 49 -11.36 8.28 6.32
N LEU A 50 -12.23 8.18 5.33
CA LEU A 50 -11.86 7.98 3.93
C LEU A 50 -11.46 9.28 3.20
N ASP A 51 -11.67 10.44 3.83
CA ASP A 51 -11.38 11.73 3.22
C ASP A 51 -9.87 11.92 3.03
N GLY A 52 -9.43 12.19 1.80
CA GLY A 52 -8.02 12.36 1.45
C GLY A 52 -7.20 11.07 1.44
N LEU A 53 -7.85 9.91 1.65
CA LEU A 53 -7.19 8.61 1.71
C LEU A 53 -6.56 8.21 0.37
N GLU A 54 -7.25 8.49 -0.74
CA GLU A 54 -6.76 8.27 -2.10
C GLU A 54 -5.49 9.09 -2.39
N GLU A 55 -5.52 10.40 -2.10
CA GLU A 55 -4.37 11.28 -2.28
C GLU A 55 -3.17 10.80 -1.45
N LYS A 56 -3.42 10.36 -0.20
CA LYS A 56 -2.37 9.81 0.67
C LYS A 56 -1.78 8.52 0.11
N ALA A 57 -2.61 7.60 -0.39
CA ALA A 57 -2.16 6.34 -0.98
C ALA A 57 -1.23 6.58 -2.19
N LEU A 58 -1.65 7.45 -3.11
CA LEU A 58 -0.87 7.84 -4.28
C LEU A 58 0.47 8.49 -3.91
N LYS A 59 0.47 9.43 -2.94
CA LYS A 59 1.71 10.07 -2.44
C LYS A 59 2.67 9.08 -1.80
N THR A 60 2.15 7.98 -1.24
CA THR A 60 2.94 6.94 -0.57
C THR A 60 3.47 5.91 -1.58
N GLY A 61 3.01 5.94 -2.83
CA GLY A 61 3.58 5.18 -3.94
C GLY A 61 2.78 3.93 -4.33
N ALA A 62 1.51 3.87 -3.94
CA ALA A 62 0.53 2.98 -4.58
C ALA A 62 0.43 3.33 -6.07
#